data_AF-A0A371PE28-F1
#
_entry.id   AF-A0A371PE28-F1
#
_cell.length_a   1.000
_cell.length_b   1.000
_cell.length_c   1.000
_cell.angle_alpha   90.00
_cell.angle_beta   90.00
_cell.angle_gamma   90.00
#
_symmetry.space_group_name_H-M   'P 1'
#
loop_
_entity.id
_entity.type
_entity.pdbx_description
1 polymer ?
#
loop_
_entity_poly.entity_id
_entity_poly.type
_entity_poly.pdbx_seq_one_letter_code
_entity_poly.pdbx_strand_id
1 'polypeptide(L)'
;MRQLIELQQQLVPDLLGVMRKRYMILHQVMLSDTIGRRTLANALDMTERVLRAETDFLKEQGLLEIHTAGMRISEQGRRALEQLEPLYKSMFGLSDLEEKLRRAYGLSQVVIVQGDSDTSVQTKRELGRAACQVLRTALRPRDVVAVTGGTTIVQVANQLTTTTVMKDIWFVPARGGLGESLDYQANTLASTMAKRTGGHYRLLHVPDHLGEEAFASLMQEPNIREIVDVIRSARIVVHGIGDAMIMARRRKLDDEVVSAIEAEGALAEAFGFYFDRNGAVVHQMQTVGLRLEDIVNTELVIGVAGGKNKGEAIAAVMRFGHNDVLVTDEAAALEMVRLLEESQMPDKEL
;
A
#
# COMPACT_ATOMS: atom_id res chain seq x y z
N MET A 1 -12.54 20.48 -17.67
CA MET A 1 -11.79 19.31 -18.21
C MET A 1 -12.72 18.13 -18.48
N ARG A 2 -13.55 17.70 -17.52
CA ARG A 2 -14.56 16.64 -17.68
C ARG A 2 -15.47 16.83 -18.92
N GLN A 3 -16.01 18.03 -19.11
CA GLN A 3 -16.80 18.39 -20.32
C GLN A 3 -16.03 18.24 -21.64
N LEU A 4 -14.73 18.55 -21.67
CA LEU A 4 -13.93 18.40 -22.90
C LEU A 4 -13.72 16.93 -23.25
N ILE A 5 -13.50 16.08 -22.24
CA ILE A 5 -13.36 14.63 -22.40
C ILE A 5 -14.69 14.01 -22.86
N GLU A 6 -15.81 14.42 -22.27
CA GLU A 6 -17.16 13.98 -22.68
C GLU A 6 -17.46 14.39 -24.13
N LEU A 7 -17.11 15.61 -24.55
CA LEU A 7 -17.25 16.07 -25.93
C LEU A 7 -16.32 15.30 -26.88
N GLN A 8 -15.09 14.98 -26.46
CA GLN A 8 -14.17 14.14 -27.25
C GLN A 8 -14.70 12.71 -27.43
N GLN A 9 -15.35 12.12 -26.41
CA GLN A 9 -15.99 10.81 -26.54
C GLN A 9 -17.09 10.79 -27.61
N GLN A 10 -17.84 11.89 -27.75
CA GLN A 10 -18.88 12.00 -28.77
C GLN A 10 -18.33 12.06 -30.19
N LEU A 11 -17.12 12.64 -30.37
CA LEU A 11 -16.51 12.83 -31.69
C LEU A 11 -15.55 11.70 -32.08
N VAL A 12 -14.81 11.14 -31.13
CA VAL A 12 -13.80 10.08 -31.36
C VAL A 12 -13.89 9.05 -30.23
N PRO A 13 -14.92 8.19 -30.22
CA PRO A 13 -15.17 7.25 -29.12
C PRO A 13 -14.00 6.28 -28.88
N ASP A 14 -13.29 5.90 -29.95
CA ASP A 14 -12.17 4.96 -29.88
C ASP A 14 -10.89 5.56 -29.26
N LEU A 15 -10.77 6.90 -29.21
CA LEU A 15 -9.57 7.58 -28.73
C LEU A 15 -9.21 7.14 -27.30
N LEU A 16 -10.22 7.04 -26.44
CA LEU A 16 -10.01 6.66 -25.04
C LEU A 16 -9.59 5.21 -24.90
N GLY A 17 -10.15 4.32 -25.69
CA GLY A 17 -9.76 2.91 -25.70
C GLY A 17 -8.30 2.74 -26.15
N VAL A 18 -7.90 3.44 -27.20
CA VAL A 18 -6.52 3.43 -27.70
C VAL A 18 -5.57 4.05 -26.69
N MET A 19 -5.93 5.20 -26.10
CA MET A 19 -5.13 5.87 -25.08
C MET A 19 -4.93 4.98 -23.86
N ARG A 20 -6.01 4.35 -23.36
CA ARG A 20 -5.95 3.40 -22.24
C ARG A 20 -4.97 2.26 -22.54
N LYS A 21 -5.13 1.62 -23.69
CA LYS A 21 -4.30 0.49 -24.09
C LYS A 21 -2.81 0.86 -24.15
N ARG A 22 -2.48 1.98 -24.79
CA ARG A 22 -1.09 2.45 -24.94
C ARG A 22 -0.48 2.90 -23.61
N TYR A 23 -1.27 3.57 -22.77
CA TYR A 23 -0.86 3.92 -21.42
C TYR A 23 -0.51 2.67 -20.61
N MET A 24 -1.39 1.65 -20.61
CA MET A 24 -1.15 0.38 -19.91
C MET A 24 0.10 -0.36 -20.40
N ILE A 25 0.37 -0.34 -21.71
CA ILE A 25 1.60 -0.93 -22.29
C ILE A 25 2.84 -0.23 -21.75
N LEU A 26 2.93 1.10 -21.90
CA LEU A 26 4.08 1.88 -21.42
C LEU A 26 4.26 1.70 -19.92
N HIS A 27 3.16 1.76 -19.17
CA HIS A 27 3.14 1.64 -17.72
C HIS A 27 3.63 0.27 -17.25
N GLN A 28 3.17 -0.83 -17.87
CA GLN A 28 3.66 -2.18 -17.54
C GLN A 28 5.14 -2.40 -17.90
N VAL A 29 5.61 -1.82 -19.00
CA VAL A 29 7.03 -1.87 -19.36
C VAL A 29 7.88 -1.10 -18.33
N MET A 30 7.42 0.09 -17.91
CA MET A 30 8.08 0.88 -16.87
C MET A 30 8.24 0.11 -15.56
N LEU A 31 7.25 -0.72 -15.19
CA LEU A 31 7.26 -1.48 -13.94
C LEU A 31 8.16 -2.69 -13.92
N SER A 32 8.45 -3.22 -15.10
CA SER A 32 9.18 -4.47 -15.24
C SER A 32 10.66 -4.25 -15.51
N ASP A 33 11.11 -2.99 -15.64
CA ASP A 33 12.40 -2.52 -16.17
C ASP A 33 12.71 -3.02 -17.59
N THR A 34 12.63 -4.32 -17.84
CA THR A 34 12.73 -4.98 -19.13
C THR A 34 11.73 -6.12 -19.21
N ILE A 35 10.89 -6.16 -20.25
CA ILE A 35 9.87 -7.21 -20.41
C ILE A 35 9.80 -7.76 -21.83
N GLY A 36 9.65 -9.08 -21.95
CA GLY A 36 9.43 -9.76 -23.22
C GLY A 36 7.98 -9.64 -23.70
N ARG A 37 7.77 -9.64 -25.02
CA ARG A 37 6.46 -9.46 -25.65
C ARG A 37 5.40 -10.45 -25.16
N ARG A 38 5.74 -11.74 -25.06
CA ARG A 38 4.81 -12.78 -24.58
C ARG A 38 4.35 -12.52 -23.14
N THR A 39 5.28 -12.19 -22.25
CA THR A 39 4.97 -11.88 -20.85
C THR A 39 4.10 -10.64 -20.74
N LEU A 40 4.41 -9.59 -21.51
CA LEU A 40 3.62 -8.35 -21.53
C LEU A 40 2.21 -8.57 -22.09
N ALA A 41 2.08 -9.39 -23.15
CA ALA A 41 0.80 -9.73 -23.76
C ALA A 41 -0.12 -10.45 -22.76
N ASN A 42 0.43 -11.45 -22.05
CA ASN A 42 -0.29 -12.16 -21.00
C ASN A 42 -0.68 -11.24 -19.83
N ALA A 43 0.22 -10.35 -19.39
CA ALA A 43 -0.03 -9.45 -18.27
C ALA A 43 -1.14 -8.41 -18.57
N LEU A 44 -1.34 -8.07 -19.85
CA LEU A 44 -2.32 -7.09 -20.30
C LEU A 44 -3.56 -7.70 -20.95
N ASP A 45 -3.72 -9.03 -20.86
CA ASP A 45 -4.81 -9.80 -21.48
C ASP A 45 -5.03 -9.44 -22.96
N MET A 46 -3.93 -9.43 -23.73
CA MET A 46 -3.95 -9.11 -25.16
C MET A 46 -3.18 -10.11 -26.00
N THR A 47 -3.54 -10.26 -27.27
CA THR A 47 -2.78 -11.12 -28.18
C THR A 47 -1.43 -10.51 -28.54
N GLU A 48 -0.41 -11.35 -28.77
CA GLU A 48 0.91 -10.87 -29.21
C GLU A 48 0.86 -10.06 -30.51
N ARG A 49 -0.10 -10.35 -31.40
CA ARG A 49 -0.29 -9.60 -32.65
C ARG A 49 -0.73 -8.17 -32.38
N VAL A 50 -1.71 -7.98 -31.50
CA VAL A 50 -2.20 -6.65 -31.11
C VAL A 50 -1.09 -5.91 -30.36
N LEU A 51 -0.45 -6.56 -29.39
CA LEU A 51 0.65 -5.94 -28.65
C LEU A 51 1.77 -5.46 -29.57
N ARG A 52 2.17 -6.29 -30.55
CA ARG A 52 3.22 -5.93 -31.51
C ARG A 52 2.90 -4.62 -32.24
N ALA A 53 1.69 -4.49 -32.77
CA ALA A 53 1.29 -3.29 -33.50
C ALA A 53 1.36 -2.03 -32.62
N GLU A 54 0.93 -2.12 -31.36
CA GLU A 54 0.98 -1.00 -30.42
C GLU A 54 2.40 -0.69 -29.96
N THR A 55 3.24 -1.70 -29.71
CA THR A 55 4.65 -1.50 -29.31
C THR A 55 5.50 -0.95 -30.45
N ASP A 56 5.23 -1.36 -31.70
CA ASP A 56 5.90 -0.82 -32.88
C ASP A 56 5.53 0.67 -33.05
N PHE A 57 4.26 1.03 -32.89
CA PHE A 57 3.82 2.43 -32.87
C PHE A 57 4.49 3.24 -31.75
N LEU A 58 4.50 2.74 -30.52
CA LEU A 58 5.11 3.43 -29.37
C LEU A 58 6.62 3.62 -29.55
N LYS A 59 7.29 2.67 -30.20
CA LYS A 59 8.71 2.79 -30.58
C LYS A 59 8.92 3.87 -31.63
N GLU A 60 8.09 3.92 -32.67
CA GLU A 60 8.15 4.98 -33.70
C GLU A 60 7.94 6.38 -33.10
N GLN A 61 7.12 6.50 -32.06
CA GLN A 61 6.93 7.75 -31.30
C GLN A 61 8.07 8.06 -30.32
N GLY A 62 9.09 7.20 -30.20
CA GLY A 62 10.21 7.36 -29.28
C GLY A 62 9.87 7.11 -27.81
N LEU A 63 8.69 6.57 -27.50
CA LEU A 63 8.23 6.32 -26.12
C LEU A 63 8.69 4.95 -25.58
N LEU A 64 9.11 4.05 -26.46
CA LEU A 64 9.49 2.68 -26.13
C LEU A 64 10.76 2.28 -26.87
N GLU A 65 11.65 1.57 -26.19
CA GLU A 65 12.86 0.97 -26.74
C GLU A 65 12.67 -0.55 -26.83
N ILE A 66 12.98 -1.13 -27.99
CA ILE A 66 12.84 -2.58 -28.23
C ILE A 66 14.22 -3.16 -28.56
N HIS A 67 14.71 -4.05 -27.70
CA HIS A 67 15.96 -4.78 -27.84
C HIS A 67 15.72 -6.30 -27.91
N THR A 68 16.76 -7.07 -28.23
CA THR A 68 16.71 -8.54 -28.22
C THR A 68 16.38 -9.11 -26.83
N ALA A 69 16.83 -8.47 -25.76
CA ALA A 69 16.56 -8.85 -24.38
C ALA A 69 15.13 -8.51 -23.91
N GLY A 70 14.39 -7.67 -24.64
CA GLY A 70 13.05 -7.22 -24.27
C GLY A 70 12.83 -5.74 -24.56
N MET A 71 11.67 -5.25 -24.09
CA MET A 71 11.24 -3.86 -24.24
C MET A 71 11.54 -3.08 -22.96
N ARG A 72 11.95 -1.83 -23.13
CA ARG A 72 12.20 -0.85 -22.05
C ARG A 72 11.46 0.44 -22.36
N ILE A 73 11.07 1.16 -21.32
CA ILE A 73 10.50 2.51 -21.51
C ILE A 73 11.65 3.49 -21.77
N SER A 74 11.48 4.40 -22.73
CA SER A 74 12.45 5.48 -22.93
C SER A 74 12.27 6.57 -21.87
N GLU A 75 13.25 7.46 -21.73
CA GLU A 75 13.15 8.62 -20.84
C GLU A 75 11.97 9.54 -21.24
N GLN A 76 11.73 9.70 -22.55
CA GLN A 76 10.59 10.45 -23.07
C GLN A 76 9.26 9.76 -22.72
N GLY A 77 9.20 8.42 -22.86
CA GLY A 77 8.05 7.62 -22.47
C GLY A 77 7.72 7.75 -20.99
N ARG A 78 8.74 7.72 -20.13
CA ARG A 78 8.59 7.91 -18.68
C ARG A 78 7.99 9.27 -18.35
N ARG A 79 8.57 10.34 -18.89
CA ARG A 79 8.04 11.71 -18.69
C ARG A 79 6.62 11.87 -19.20
N ALA A 80 6.31 11.27 -20.35
CA ALA A 80 4.96 11.29 -20.90
C ALA A 80 3.96 10.59 -19.97
N LEU A 81 4.30 9.42 -19.41
CA LEU A 81 3.47 8.74 -18.42
C LEU A 81 3.25 9.58 -17.17
N GLU A 82 4.31 10.14 -16.60
CA GLU A 82 4.24 10.97 -15.39
C GLU A 82 3.32 12.20 -15.59
N GLN A 83 3.38 12.83 -16.76
CA GLN A 83 2.51 13.96 -17.10
C GLN A 83 1.07 13.55 -17.40
N LEU A 84 0.87 12.34 -17.95
CA LEU A 84 -0.45 11.81 -18.27
C LEU A 84 -1.16 11.21 -17.08
N GLU A 85 -0.45 10.76 -16.04
CA GLU A 85 -1.03 10.06 -14.89
C GLU A 85 -2.19 10.84 -14.21
N PRO A 86 -2.10 12.15 -13.92
CA PRO A 86 -3.22 12.90 -13.35
C PRO A 86 -4.44 12.96 -14.28
N LEU A 87 -4.19 13.18 -15.58
CA LEU A 87 -5.25 13.23 -16.60
C LEU A 87 -5.93 11.87 -16.73
N TYR A 88 -5.13 10.80 -16.77
CA TYR A 88 -5.57 9.43 -16.87
C TYR A 88 -6.44 9.02 -15.66
N LYS A 89 -6.01 9.34 -14.43
CA LYS A 89 -6.80 9.12 -13.22
C LYS A 89 -8.16 9.82 -13.26
N SER A 90 -8.19 11.08 -13.70
CA SER A 90 -9.44 11.85 -13.84
C SER A 90 -10.35 11.29 -14.93
N MET A 91 -9.79 10.88 -16.06
CA MET A 91 -10.54 10.34 -17.21
C MET A 91 -11.16 8.98 -16.93
N PHE A 92 -10.51 8.14 -16.12
CA PHE A 92 -10.96 6.78 -15.82
C PHE A 92 -11.61 6.63 -14.45
N GLY A 93 -12.02 7.74 -13.83
CA GLY A 93 -12.86 7.75 -12.62
C GLY A 93 -12.12 7.40 -11.32
N LEU A 94 -10.80 7.19 -11.35
CA LEU A 94 -10.03 6.94 -10.13
C LEU A 94 -10.05 8.14 -9.19
N SER A 95 -9.99 9.36 -9.73
CA SER A 95 -10.07 10.56 -8.90
C SER A 95 -11.44 10.73 -8.21
N ASP A 96 -12.52 10.32 -8.88
CA ASP A 96 -13.85 10.33 -8.27
C ASP A 96 -13.94 9.27 -7.15
N LEU A 97 -13.31 8.09 -7.36
CA LEU A 97 -13.23 7.02 -6.38
C LEU A 97 -12.38 7.41 -5.16
N GLU A 98 -11.22 8.02 -5.39
CA GLU A 98 -10.34 8.61 -4.37
C GLU A 98 -11.14 9.60 -3.50
N GLU A 99 -11.84 10.56 -4.12
CA GLU A 99 -12.61 11.58 -3.39
C GLU A 99 -13.82 10.99 -2.64
N LYS A 100 -14.51 9.99 -3.22
CA LYS A 100 -15.63 9.30 -2.56
C LYS A 100 -15.16 8.60 -1.29
N LEU A 101 -14.09 7.81 -1.37
CA LEU A 101 -13.53 7.11 -0.22
C LEU A 101 -12.96 8.09 0.81
N ARG A 102 -12.24 9.13 0.35
CA ARG A 102 -11.68 10.16 1.22
C ARG A 102 -12.76 10.80 2.08
N ARG A 103 -13.88 11.20 1.48
CA ARG A 103 -15.02 11.79 2.21
C ARG A 103 -15.70 10.78 3.14
N ALA A 104 -15.96 9.57 2.66
CA ALA A 104 -16.71 8.57 3.40
C ALA A 104 -16.00 8.13 4.68
N TYR A 105 -14.67 8.05 4.66
CA TYR A 105 -13.85 7.60 5.80
C TYR A 105 -13.10 8.74 6.50
N GLY A 106 -13.32 10.01 6.12
CA GLY A 106 -12.69 11.15 6.77
C GLY A 106 -11.17 11.25 6.58
N LEU A 107 -10.63 10.67 5.52
CA LEU A 107 -9.19 10.62 5.26
C LEU A 107 -8.67 11.98 4.74
N SER A 108 -7.41 12.29 4.99
CA SER A 108 -6.74 13.46 4.40
C SER A 108 -6.47 13.25 2.91
N GLN A 109 -6.13 12.01 2.52
CA GLN A 109 -5.81 11.65 1.16
C GLN A 109 -6.12 10.17 0.90
N VAL A 110 -6.60 9.87 -0.31
CA VAL A 110 -6.67 8.51 -0.84
C VAL A 110 -5.89 8.49 -2.15
N VAL A 111 -5.02 7.50 -2.31
CA VAL A 111 -4.28 7.27 -3.56
C VAL A 111 -4.62 5.89 -4.08
N ILE A 112 -5.24 5.84 -5.26
CA ILE A 112 -5.61 4.59 -5.92
C ILE A 112 -4.65 4.33 -7.08
N VAL A 113 -4.11 3.12 -7.14
CA VAL A 113 -3.38 2.59 -8.30
C VAL A 113 -4.28 1.63 -9.09
N GLN A 114 -4.03 1.45 -10.38
CA GLN A 114 -4.87 0.58 -11.21
C GLN A 114 -4.62 -0.91 -11.00
N GLY A 115 -5.69 -1.67 -11.19
CA GLY A 115 -5.69 -3.13 -11.19
C GLY A 115 -5.97 -3.73 -9.81
N ASP A 116 -5.53 -4.97 -9.64
CA ASP A 116 -5.80 -5.80 -8.48
C ASP A 116 -4.51 -6.48 -7.99
N SER A 117 -4.04 -6.11 -6.81
CA SER A 117 -2.80 -6.69 -6.25
C SER A 117 -2.94 -8.12 -5.71
N ASP A 118 -4.14 -8.70 -5.72
CA ASP A 118 -4.33 -10.14 -5.49
C ASP A 118 -3.89 -10.96 -6.71
N THR A 119 -4.08 -10.43 -7.93
CA THR A 119 -3.78 -11.14 -9.18
C THR A 119 -2.55 -10.61 -9.90
N SER A 120 -2.12 -9.37 -9.60
CA SER A 120 -1.02 -8.69 -10.29
C SER A 120 0.10 -8.29 -9.32
N VAL A 121 1.27 -8.92 -9.47
CA VAL A 121 2.50 -8.55 -8.76
C VAL A 121 2.91 -7.11 -9.09
N GLN A 122 2.66 -6.67 -10.33
CA GLN A 122 2.94 -5.33 -10.81
C GLN A 122 2.05 -4.30 -10.14
N THR A 123 0.76 -4.58 -9.94
CA THR A 123 -0.12 -3.70 -9.15
C THR A 123 0.36 -3.62 -7.69
N LYS A 124 0.82 -4.74 -7.11
CA LYS A 124 1.42 -4.72 -5.76
C LYS A 124 2.68 -3.86 -5.69
N ARG A 125 3.53 -3.88 -6.73
CA ARG A 125 4.65 -2.93 -6.86
C ARG A 125 4.13 -1.50 -6.95
N GLU A 126 3.11 -1.23 -7.75
CA GLU A 126 2.57 0.14 -7.85
C GLU A 126 2.07 0.71 -6.54
N LEU A 127 1.44 -0.09 -5.68
CA LEU A 127 1.10 0.31 -4.32
C LEU A 127 2.33 0.84 -3.56
N GLY A 128 3.44 0.11 -3.65
CA GLY A 128 4.71 0.52 -3.05
C GLY A 128 5.24 1.83 -3.63
N ARG A 129 5.17 2.04 -4.95
CA ARG A 129 5.61 3.27 -5.61
C ARG A 129 4.79 4.48 -5.14
N ALA A 130 3.46 4.33 -5.15
CA ALA A 130 2.52 5.36 -4.74
C ALA A 130 2.71 5.73 -3.26
N ALA A 131 2.87 4.74 -2.39
CA ALA A 131 3.17 4.96 -0.97
C ALA A 131 4.51 5.70 -0.76
N CYS A 132 5.55 5.36 -1.53
CA CYS A 132 6.82 6.10 -1.49
C CYS A 132 6.65 7.57 -1.91
N GLN A 133 5.77 7.87 -2.86
CA GLN A 133 5.51 9.26 -3.27
C GLN A 133 4.80 10.06 -2.17
N VAL A 134 3.81 9.46 -1.51
CA VAL A 134 3.16 10.06 -0.33
C VAL A 134 4.20 10.31 0.76
N LEU A 135 4.97 9.28 1.13
CA LEU A 135 5.99 9.36 2.16
C LEU A 135 7.02 10.45 1.86
N ARG A 136 7.57 10.49 0.64
CA ARG A 136 8.56 11.51 0.22
C ARG A 136 8.05 12.94 0.35
N THR A 137 6.77 13.16 0.05
CA THR A 137 6.17 14.49 0.12
C THR A 137 5.94 14.93 1.57
N ALA A 138 5.72 13.97 2.47
CA ALA A 138 5.48 14.23 3.87
C ALA A 138 6.75 14.34 4.73
N LEU A 139 7.87 13.76 4.30
CA LEU A 139 9.12 13.72 5.07
C LEU A 139 9.70 15.12 5.34
N ARG A 140 10.24 15.28 6.55
CA ARG A 140 10.90 16.46 7.09
C ARG A 140 12.22 16.03 7.76
N PRO A 141 13.24 16.92 7.84
CA PRO A 141 14.47 16.59 8.55
C PRO A 141 14.20 16.14 9.99
N ARG A 142 14.93 15.12 10.46
CA ARG A 142 14.83 14.53 11.82
C ARG A 142 13.58 13.71 12.09
N ASP A 143 12.80 13.37 11.06
CA ASP A 143 11.68 12.46 11.26
C ASP A 143 12.11 11.08 11.71
N VAL A 144 11.25 10.49 12.53
CA VAL A 144 11.22 9.06 12.78
C VAL A 144 10.02 8.47 12.03
N VAL A 145 10.29 7.49 11.19
CA VAL A 145 9.30 6.73 10.40
C VAL A 145 9.23 5.31 10.95
N ALA A 146 8.11 4.98 11.58
CA ALA A 146 7.83 3.63 12.03
C ALA A 146 7.18 2.80 10.91
N VAL A 147 7.65 1.58 10.70
CA VAL A 147 7.15 0.70 9.63
C VAL A 147 6.75 -0.67 10.14
N THR A 148 5.62 -1.20 9.69
CA THR A 148 5.24 -2.60 9.98
C THR A 148 5.92 -3.58 9.03
N GLY A 149 5.72 -4.87 9.29
CA GLY A 149 6.04 -5.93 8.33
C GLY A 149 4.96 -6.10 7.26
N GLY A 150 5.16 -7.10 6.40
CA GLY A 150 4.15 -7.58 5.44
C GLY A 150 4.51 -7.39 3.96
N THR A 151 3.83 -8.16 3.12
CA THR A 151 4.13 -8.30 1.69
C THR A 151 3.97 -7.01 0.89
N THR A 152 3.02 -6.14 1.28
CA THR A 152 2.83 -4.83 0.64
C THR A 152 3.92 -3.84 1.07
N ILE A 153 4.32 -3.85 2.34
CA ILE A 153 5.35 -2.93 2.87
C ILE A 153 6.75 -3.28 2.31
N VAL A 154 7.01 -4.54 1.98
CA VAL A 154 8.20 -4.92 1.17
C VAL A 154 8.29 -4.09 -0.11
N GLN A 155 7.16 -3.87 -0.81
CA GLN A 155 7.17 -3.11 -2.05
C GLN A 155 7.47 -1.64 -1.81
N VAL A 156 6.99 -1.07 -0.69
CA VAL A 156 7.36 0.29 -0.26
C VAL A 156 8.87 0.35 -0.01
N ALA A 157 9.39 -0.55 0.83
CA ALA A 157 10.81 -0.57 1.18
C ALA A 157 11.72 -0.72 -0.06
N ASN A 158 11.35 -1.59 -1.00
CA ASN A 158 12.13 -1.83 -2.21
C ASN A 158 12.10 -0.66 -3.20
N GLN A 159 11.06 0.16 -3.19
CA GLN A 159 10.90 1.29 -4.12
C GLN A 159 11.22 2.65 -3.51
N LEU A 160 11.52 2.69 -2.21
CA LEU A 160 11.95 3.91 -1.54
C LEU A 160 13.40 4.24 -1.95
N THR A 161 13.54 4.77 -3.15
CA THR A 161 14.80 5.30 -3.69
C THR A 161 14.78 6.82 -3.65
N THR A 162 15.98 7.40 -3.55
CA THR A 162 16.17 8.84 -3.54
C THR A 162 17.41 9.22 -4.34
N THR A 163 17.37 10.37 -5.00
CA THR A 163 18.54 11.00 -5.62
C THR A 163 19.34 11.81 -4.60
N THR A 164 18.70 12.25 -3.51
CA THR A 164 19.33 13.03 -2.42
C THR A 164 19.31 12.25 -1.12
N VAL A 165 20.47 12.10 -0.48
CA VAL A 165 20.63 11.32 0.74
C VAL A 165 19.78 11.90 1.88
N MET A 166 18.95 11.07 2.51
CA MET A 166 18.06 11.44 3.61
C MET A 166 18.74 11.23 4.98
N LYS A 167 19.89 11.89 5.21
CA LYS A 167 20.78 11.59 6.35
C LYS A 167 20.13 11.75 7.72
N ASP A 168 19.15 12.63 7.86
CA ASP A 168 18.52 12.92 9.15
C ASP A 168 17.25 12.12 9.42
N ILE A 169 16.89 11.16 8.56
CA ILE A 169 15.67 10.36 8.72
C ILE A 169 15.98 9.05 9.42
N TRP A 170 15.19 8.70 10.43
CA TRP A 170 15.26 7.41 11.11
C TRP A 170 14.13 6.50 10.66
N PHE A 171 14.45 5.29 10.25
CA PHE A 171 13.50 4.22 9.99
C PHE A 171 13.55 3.21 11.14
N VAL A 172 12.41 2.93 11.75
CA VAL A 172 12.30 2.03 12.90
C VAL A 172 11.16 1.03 12.69
N PRO A 173 11.24 -0.18 13.26
CA PRO A 173 10.09 -1.08 13.24
C PRO A 173 8.98 -0.50 14.12
N ALA A 174 7.72 -0.67 13.70
CA ALA A 174 6.58 -0.28 14.52
C ALA A 174 6.43 -1.17 15.77
N ARG A 175 6.83 -2.45 15.67
CA ARG A 175 6.67 -3.47 16.72
C ARG A 175 7.75 -4.56 16.63
N GLY A 176 7.72 -5.50 17.57
CA GLY A 176 8.61 -6.66 17.63
C GLY A 176 8.53 -7.62 16.43
N GLY A 177 9.43 -8.60 16.40
CA GLY A 177 9.53 -9.58 15.33
C GLY A 177 8.49 -10.71 15.44
N LEU A 178 7.87 -11.06 14.32
CA LEU A 178 6.88 -12.15 14.21
C LEU A 178 7.50 -13.55 14.00
N GLY A 179 8.81 -13.65 13.80
CA GLY A 179 9.47 -14.93 13.51
C GLY A 179 9.07 -15.57 12.17
N GLU A 180 8.52 -14.77 11.25
CA GLU A 180 8.20 -15.17 9.88
C GLU A 180 9.40 -15.03 8.92
N SER A 181 9.17 -15.22 7.61
CA SER A 181 10.21 -14.97 6.60
C SER A 181 10.89 -13.63 6.84
N LEU A 182 12.23 -13.65 6.89
CA LEU A 182 13.07 -12.47 7.16
C LEU A 182 12.72 -11.30 6.24
N ASP A 183 12.29 -11.59 5.01
CA ASP A 183 11.93 -10.59 4.00
C ASP A 183 10.73 -9.72 4.40
N TYR A 184 9.81 -10.24 5.22
CA TYR A 184 8.58 -9.55 5.61
C TYR A 184 8.67 -8.86 6.98
N GLN A 185 9.77 -9.03 7.72
CA GLN A 185 9.90 -8.51 9.07
C GLN A 185 10.15 -7.00 9.09
N ALA A 186 9.48 -6.31 10.01
CA ALA A 186 9.59 -4.85 10.19
C ALA A 186 11.05 -4.37 10.33
N ASN A 187 11.89 -5.10 11.08
CA ASN A 187 13.33 -4.79 11.22
C ASN A 187 14.06 -4.79 9.87
N THR A 188 13.83 -5.83 9.06
CA THR A 188 14.43 -5.94 7.72
C THR A 188 13.98 -4.79 6.85
N LEU A 189 12.69 -4.45 6.87
CA LEU A 189 12.12 -3.37 6.05
C LEU A 189 12.64 -1.99 6.48
N ALA A 190 12.70 -1.69 7.78
CA ALA A 190 13.29 -0.47 8.31
C ALA A 190 14.75 -0.32 7.88
N SER A 191 15.56 -1.37 8.04
CA SER A 191 16.96 -1.35 7.60
C SER A 191 17.12 -1.20 6.08
N THR A 192 16.21 -1.77 5.30
CA THR A 192 16.20 -1.69 3.83
C THR A 192 15.90 -0.26 3.38
N MET A 193 14.88 0.37 3.96
CA MET A 193 14.53 1.76 3.69
C MET A 193 15.69 2.70 4.03
N ALA A 194 16.30 2.53 5.20
CA ALA A 194 17.46 3.33 5.62
C ALA A 194 18.64 3.18 4.64
N LYS A 195 18.99 1.94 4.26
CA LYS A 195 20.08 1.70 3.30
C LYS A 195 19.83 2.31 1.92
N ARG A 196 18.60 2.25 1.42
CA ARG A 196 18.22 2.79 0.10
C ARG A 196 18.15 4.31 0.07
N THR A 197 17.86 4.93 1.20
CA THR A 197 17.75 6.39 1.33
C THR A 197 19.02 7.05 1.87
N GLY A 198 19.92 6.26 2.43
CA GLY A 198 21.07 6.70 3.22
C GLY A 198 20.67 7.38 4.54
N GLY A 199 19.48 7.06 5.06
CA GLY A 199 19.05 7.40 6.41
C GLY A 199 19.56 6.42 7.45
N HIS A 200 19.09 6.59 8.68
CA HIS A 200 19.45 5.77 9.83
C HIS A 200 18.36 4.76 10.17
N TYR A 201 18.72 3.73 10.94
CA TYR A 201 17.75 2.80 11.51
C TYR A 201 18.10 2.39 12.93
N ARG A 202 17.08 2.06 13.72
CA ARG A 202 17.17 1.32 14.98
C ARG A 202 16.29 0.08 14.87
N LEU A 203 16.74 -1.04 15.41
CA LEU A 203 16.04 -2.32 15.32
C LEU A 203 15.58 -2.74 16.71
N LEU A 204 14.40 -3.38 16.77
CA LEU A 204 13.84 -3.91 17.99
C LEU A 204 13.94 -5.44 17.96
N HIS A 205 14.87 -5.99 18.74
CA HIS A 205 15.18 -7.43 18.77
C HIS A 205 14.40 -8.17 19.86
N VAL A 206 13.09 -7.98 19.90
CA VAL A 206 12.18 -8.69 20.81
C VAL A 206 11.05 -9.36 20.01
N PRO A 207 10.47 -10.47 20.50
CA PRO A 207 9.27 -11.04 19.92
C PRO A 207 8.10 -10.05 19.94
N ASP A 208 7.23 -10.13 18.93
CA ASP A 208 6.00 -9.33 18.88
C ASP A 208 5.00 -9.73 19.98
N HIS A 209 4.94 -11.02 20.31
CA HIS A 209 4.07 -11.58 21.33
C HIS A 209 4.91 -12.10 22.50
N LEU A 210 4.60 -11.61 23.70
CA LEU A 210 5.27 -11.94 24.95
C LEU A 210 4.22 -12.14 26.04
N GLY A 211 4.46 -13.10 26.94
CA GLY A 211 3.72 -13.18 28.19
C GLY A 211 3.99 -11.95 29.08
N GLU A 212 3.07 -11.67 29.99
CA GLU A 212 3.08 -10.46 30.82
C GLU A 212 4.38 -10.29 31.62
N GLU A 213 4.88 -11.35 32.26
CA GLU A 213 6.13 -11.32 33.02
C GLU A 213 7.35 -11.00 32.16
N ALA A 214 7.45 -11.63 30.97
CA ALA A 214 8.55 -11.41 30.04
C ALA A 214 8.51 -9.99 29.47
N PHE A 215 7.32 -9.49 29.15
CA PHE A 215 7.12 -8.11 28.72
C PHE A 215 7.57 -7.12 29.81
N ALA A 216 7.11 -7.31 31.05
CA ALA A 216 7.45 -6.42 32.17
C ALA A 216 8.96 -6.38 32.42
N SER A 217 9.63 -7.55 32.39
CA SER A 217 11.07 -7.66 32.54
C SER A 217 11.84 -6.96 31.42
N LEU A 218 11.48 -7.21 30.15
CA LEU A 218 12.14 -6.58 28.99
C LEU A 218 11.99 -5.07 28.98
N MET A 219 10.86 -4.52 29.44
CA MET A 219 10.65 -3.07 29.54
C MET A 219 11.47 -2.39 30.64
N GLN A 220 12.12 -3.15 31.54
CA GLN A 220 13.10 -2.62 32.50
C GLN A 220 14.50 -2.49 31.92
N GLU A 221 14.81 -3.18 30.82
CA GLU A 221 16.11 -3.09 30.16
C GLU A 221 16.28 -1.72 29.49
N PRO A 222 17.29 -0.91 29.87
CA PRO A 222 17.44 0.46 29.37
C PRO A 222 17.52 0.54 27.84
N ASN A 223 18.22 -0.40 27.20
CA ASN A 223 18.38 -0.43 25.75
C ASN A 223 17.04 -0.69 25.02
N ILE A 224 16.18 -1.54 25.60
CA ILE A 224 14.85 -1.81 25.03
C ILE A 224 13.97 -0.57 25.19
N ARG A 225 13.97 0.04 26.38
CA ARG A 225 13.21 1.26 26.64
C ARG A 225 13.61 2.39 25.70
N GLU A 226 14.91 2.64 25.52
CA GLU A 226 15.42 3.66 24.59
C GLU A 226 14.89 3.46 23.17
N ILE A 227 14.95 2.22 22.65
CA ILE A 227 14.46 1.91 21.30
C ILE A 227 12.94 2.10 21.21
N VAL A 228 12.19 1.66 22.24
CA VAL A 228 10.73 1.86 22.30
C VAL A 228 10.38 3.33 22.32
N ASP A 229 11.10 4.16 23.07
CA ASP A 229 10.89 5.61 23.11
C ASP A 229 11.11 6.25 21.73
N VAL A 230 12.15 5.82 21.00
CA VAL A 230 12.35 6.25 19.60
C VAL A 230 11.19 5.81 18.72
N ILE A 231 10.74 4.55 18.82
CA ILE A 231 9.60 4.04 18.05
C ILE A 231 8.34 4.87 18.31
N ARG A 232 8.05 5.19 19.57
CA ARG A 232 6.86 5.99 19.96
C ARG A 232 6.98 7.46 19.61
N SER A 233 8.20 7.97 19.38
CA SER A 233 8.41 9.31 18.84
C SER A 233 8.17 9.43 17.33
N ALA A 234 7.75 8.34 16.66
CA ALA A 234 7.47 8.34 15.24
C ALA A 234 6.42 9.39 14.86
N ARG A 235 6.81 10.30 13.96
CA ARG A 235 5.88 11.27 13.37
C ARG A 235 5.05 10.64 12.26
N ILE A 236 5.65 9.69 11.54
CA ILE A 236 5.03 8.99 10.43
C ILE A 236 4.99 7.49 10.73
N VAL A 237 3.82 6.86 10.56
CA VAL A 237 3.64 5.42 10.61
C VAL A 237 3.25 4.92 9.21
N VAL A 238 3.97 3.93 8.68
CA VAL A 238 3.61 3.25 7.43
C VAL A 238 3.26 1.80 7.73
N HIS A 239 2.02 1.40 7.48
CA HIS A 239 1.56 0.07 7.87
C HIS A 239 0.75 -0.64 6.79
N GLY A 240 0.79 -1.97 6.83
CA GLY A 240 -0.09 -2.82 6.04
C GLY A 240 -1.42 -3.10 6.76
N ILE A 241 -2.38 -3.62 6.00
CA ILE A 241 -3.65 -4.13 6.54
C ILE A 241 -3.77 -5.61 6.16
N GLY A 242 -4.05 -6.44 7.16
CA GLY A 242 -4.19 -7.88 7.07
C GLY A 242 -5.62 -8.35 7.33
N ASP A 243 -5.90 -9.56 6.87
CA ASP A 243 -7.03 -10.34 7.36
C ASP A 243 -6.73 -10.84 8.78
N ALA A 244 -7.71 -10.73 9.69
CA ALA A 244 -7.55 -11.09 11.09
C ALA A 244 -7.05 -12.52 11.28
N MET A 245 -7.68 -13.50 10.61
CA MET A 245 -7.38 -14.91 10.80
C MET A 245 -6.04 -15.31 10.20
N ILE A 246 -5.71 -14.76 9.03
CA ILE A 246 -4.38 -14.94 8.43
C ILE A 246 -3.29 -14.39 9.38
N MET A 247 -3.55 -13.25 10.02
CA MET A 247 -2.60 -12.62 10.94
C MET A 247 -2.46 -13.37 12.27
N ALA A 248 -3.56 -13.88 12.82
CA ALA A 248 -3.54 -14.72 14.02
C ALA A 248 -2.71 -16.00 13.79
N ARG A 249 -2.88 -16.66 12.63
CA ARG A 249 -2.08 -17.84 12.25
C ARG A 249 -0.61 -17.50 12.01
N ARG A 250 -0.30 -16.36 11.37
CA ARG A 250 1.09 -15.90 11.19
C ARG A 250 1.79 -15.64 12.53
N ARG A 251 1.04 -15.20 13.55
CA ARG A 251 1.53 -15.02 14.92
C ARG A 251 1.67 -16.34 15.70
N LYS A 252 1.21 -17.46 15.16
CA LYS A 252 1.16 -18.76 15.85
C LYS A 252 0.46 -18.66 17.20
N LEU A 253 -0.64 -17.90 17.25
CA LEU A 253 -1.49 -17.85 18.44
C LEU A 253 -2.12 -19.21 18.69
N ASP A 254 -2.38 -19.52 19.96
CA ASP A 254 -3.07 -20.75 20.34
C ASP A 254 -4.48 -20.78 19.76
N ASP A 255 -4.98 -21.98 19.43
CA ASP A 255 -6.29 -22.16 18.77
C ASP A 255 -7.45 -21.58 19.60
N GLU A 256 -7.33 -21.58 20.93
CA GLU A 256 -8.30 -20.95 21.84
C GLU A 256 -8.36 -19.44 21.64
N VAL A 257 -7.21 -18.78 21.49
CA VAL A 257 -7.11 -17.34 21.23
C VAL A 257 -7.63 -17.01 19.83
N VAL A 258 -7.27 -17.82 18.83
CA VAL A 258 -7.81 -17.65 17.46
C VAL A 258 -9.33 -17.75 17.44
N SER A 259 -9.88 -18.74 18.15
CA SER A 259 -11.33 -18.95 18.24
C SER A 259 -12.03 -17.80 18.96
N ALA A 260 -11.42 -17.23 20.01
CA ALA A 260 -11.94 -16.06 20.70
C ALA A 260 -11.97 -14.82 19.79
N ILE A 261 -10.86 -14.53 19.10
CA ILE A 261 -10.76 -13.43 18.14
C ILE A 261 -11.80 -13.57 17.02
N GLU A 262 -12.03 -14.79 16.52
CA GLU A 262 -13.05 -15.08 15.51
C GLU A 262 -14.47 -14.88 16.07
N ALA A 263 -14.75 -15.38 17.28
CA ALA A 263 -16.05 -15.24 17.94
C ALA A 263 -16.40 -13.77 18.27
N GLU A 264 -15.39 -12.95 18.55
CA GLU A 264 -15.51 -11.50 18.74
C GLU A 264 -15.77 -10.74 17.42
N GLY A 265 -15.73 -11.42 16.27
CA GLY A 265 -16.06 -10.86 14.96
C GLY A 265 -14.91 -10.12 14.28
N ALA A 266 -13.67 -10.42 14.65
CA ALA A 266 -12.50 -9.80 14.03
C ALA A 266 -12.42 -10.12 12.54
N LEU A 267 -12.37 -9.07 11.72
CA LEU A 267 -12.29 -9.12 10.27
C LEU A 267 -10.89 -8.70 9.79
N ALA A 268 -10.36 -7.62 10.36
CA ALA A 268 -9.11 -7.02 9.93
C ALA A 268 -8.08 -7.01 11.06
N GLU A 269 -6.81 -6.94 10.68
CA GLU A 269 -5.72 -6.66 11.61
C GLU A 269 -4.82 -5.57 11.06
N ALA A 270 -4.45 -4.65 11.93
CA ALA A 270 -3.40 -3.67 11.68
C ALA A 270 -2.65 -3.38 12.98
N PHE A 271 -1.32 -3.31 12.91
CA PHE A 271 -0.43 -2.90 14.01
C PHE A 271 -0.70 -3.58 15.38
N GLY A 272 -1.17 -4.83 15.38
CA GLY A 272 -1.46 -5.62 16.58
C GLY A 272 -2.89 -5.51 17.10
N PHE A 273 -3.76 -4.79 16.40
CA PHE A 273 -5.17 -4.58 16.75
C PHE A 273 -6.04 -5.28 15.74
N TYR A 274 -7.08 -5.91 16.25
CA TYR A 274 -8.07 -6.64 15.47
C TYR A 274 -9.36 -5.85 15.46
N PHE A 275 -9.90 -5.65 14.27
CA PHE A 275 -11.04 -4.78 14.04
C PHE A 275 -12.21 -5.61 13.52
N ASP A 276 -13.41 -5.35 14.04
CA ASP A 276 -14.64 -5.85 13.46
C ASP A 276 -15.03 -5.09 12.18
N ARG A 277 -16.15 -5.49 11.57
CA ARG A 277 -16.69 -4.87 10.35
C ARG A 277 -17.07 -3.39 10.51
N ASN A 278 -17.33 -2.95 11.74
CA ASN A 278 -17.68 -1.57 12.06
C ASN A 278 -16.45 -0.70 12.33
N GLY A 279 -15.25 -1.31 12.40
CA GLY A 279 -14.01 -0.63 12.75
C GLY A 279 -13.77 -0.52 14.25
N ALA A 280 -14.55 -1.23 15.09
CA ALA A 280 -14.30 -1.32 16.52
C ALA A 280 -13.14 -2.29 16.79
N VAL A 281 -12.25 -1.90 17.70
CA VAL A 281 -11.19 -2.80 18.20
C VAL A 281 -11.84 -3.85 19.08
N VAL A 282 -11.81 -5.11 18.63
CA VAL A 282 -12.37 -6.24 19.38
C VAL A 282 -11.29 -7.01 20.13
N HIS A 283 -10.07 -7.03 19.61
CA HIS A 283 -8.93 -7.67 20.26
C HIS A 283 -7.65 -6.84 20.09
N GLN A 284 -6.77 -6.88 21.09
CA GLN A 284 -5.49 -6.19 21.08
C GLN A 284 -4.37 -7.11 21.57
N MET A 285 -3.29 -7.19 20.80
CA MET A 285 -2.07 -7.87 21.22
C MET A 285 -1.25 -7.00 22.17
N GLN A 286 -0.77 -7.58 23.26
CA GLN A 286 0.28 -6.97 24.10
C GLN A 286 1.62 -7.05 23.35
N THR A 287 2.09 -5.93 22.83
CA THR A 287 3.28 -5.88 21.97
C THR A 287 4.28 -4.83 22.42
N VAL A 288 5.56 -5.07 22.12
CA VAL A 288 6.64 -4.10 22.37
C VAL A 288 6.78 -3.22 21.12
N GLY A 289 6.60 -1.91 21.28
CA GLY A 289 6.62 -0.92 20.20
C GLY A 289 5.51 0.12 20.36
N LEU A 290 4.88 0.45 19.24
CA LEU A 290 3.72 1.34 19.16
C LEU A 290 2.50 0.75 19.87
N ARG A 291 1.79 1.61 20.57
CA ARG A 291 0.48 1.38 21.18
C ARG A 291 -0.59 2.14 20.40
N LEU A 292 -1.86 1.87 20.72
CA LEU A 292 -2.98 2.58 20.10
C LEU A 292 -2.88 4.09 20.35
N GLU A 293 -2.59 4.47 21.59
CA GLU A 293 -2.38 5.87 22.00
C GLU A 293 -1.30 6.58 21.18
N ASP A 294 -0.22 5.87 20.81
CA ASP A 294 0.84 6.44 19.98
C ASP A 294 0.33 6.70 18.56
N ILE A 295 -0.48 5.79 18.01
CA ILE A 295 -1.06 5.90 16.65
C ILE A 295 -2.05 7.05 16.59
N VAL A 296 -2.91 7.19 17.60
CA VAL A 296 -3.88 8.30 17.69
C VAL A 296 -3.18 9.66 17.73
N ASN A 297 -1.99 9.73 18.32
CA ASN A 297 -1.21 10.96 18.44
C ASN A 297 -0.16 11.14 17.32
N THR A 298 -0.02 10.16 16.42
CA THR A 298 0.91 10.24 15.29
C THR A 298 0.40 11.29 14.31
N GLU A 299 1.29 12.14 13.77
CA GLU A 299 0.90 13.23 12.86
C GLU A 299 0.44 12.71 11.49
N LEU A 300 1.01 11.58 11.04
CA LEU A 300 0.70 10.98 9.74
C LEU A 300 0.73 9.46 9.78
N VAL A 301 -0.42 8.83 9.59
CA VAL A 301 -0.58 7.38 9.44
C VAL A 301 -0.92 7.04 7.99
N ILE A 302 -0.04 6.28 7.34
CA ILE A 302 -0.15 5.84 5.95
C ILE A 302 -0.47 4.34 5.92
N GLY A 303 -1.72 3.99 5.64
CA GLY A 303 -2.16 2.62 5.38
C GLY A 303 -1.89 2.23 3.93
N VAL A 304 -1.18 1.12 3.72
CA VAL A 304 -0.84 0.59 2.39
C VAL A 304 -1.35 -0.84 2.24
N ALA A 305 -2.45 -1.01 1.52
CA ALA A 305 -3.07 -2.30 1.31
C ALA A 305 -3.93 -2.30 0.05
N GLY A 306 -3.99 -3.44 -0.63
CA GLY A 306 -4.82 -3.63 -1.81
C GLY A 306 -5.12 -5.11 -2.01
N GLY A 307 -5.87 -5.41 -3.06
CA GLY A 307 -6.39 -6.73 -3.38
C GLY A 307 -7.89 -6.75 -3.13
N LYS A 308 -8.65 -7.23 -4.11
CA LYS A 308 -10.12 -7.32 -4.00
C LYS A 308 -10.56 -8.01 -2.72
N ASN A 309 -9.89 -9.10 -2.33
CA ASN A 309 -10.22 -9.89 -1.14
C ASN A 309 -10.01 -9.13 0.18
N LYS A 310 -9.23 -8.02 0.16
CA LYS A 310 -8.97 -7.18 1.33
C LYS A 310 -9.85 -5.95 1.42
N GLY A 311 -10.71 -5.68 0.44
CA GLY A 311 -11.55 -4.47 0.43
C GLY A 311 -12.34 -4.28 1.73
N GLU A 312 -12.89 -5.39 2.27
CA GLU A 312 -13.62 -5.38 3.54
C GLU A 312 -12.74 -5.07 4.74
N ALA A 313 -11.58 -5.73 4.84
CA ALA A 313 -10.63 -5.51 5.93
C ALA A 313 -10.06 -4.08 5.91
N ILE A 314 -9.82 -3.53 4.72
CA ILE A 314 -9.39 -2.15 4.55
C ILE A 314 -10.50 -1.20 5.02
N ALA A 315 -11.75 -1.42 4.60
CA ALA A 315 -12.88 -0.61 5.03
C ALA A 315 -13.04 -0.59 6.56
N ALA A 316 -12.93 -1.74 7.23
CA ALA A 316 -12.98 -1.84 8.68
C ALA A 316 -11.90 -0.97 9.37
N VAL A 317 -10.64 -1.07 8.94
CA VAL A 317 -9.55 -0.25 9.50
C VAL A 317 -9.72 1.23 9.18
N MET A 318 -10.29 1.59 8.01
CA MET A 318 -10.59 2.99 7.71
C MET A 318 -11.73 3.55 8.57
N ARG A 319 -12.74 2.75 8.95
CA ARG A 319 -13.81 3.17 9.87
C ARG A 319 -13.31 3.48 11.29
N PHE A 320 -12.21 2.85 11.71
CA PHE A 320 -11.55 3.18 12.97
C PHE A 320 -11.07 4.65 13.02
N GLY A 321 -10.80 5.28 11.86
CA GLY A 321 -10.66 6.74 11.75
C GLY A 321 -9.28 7.31 12.10
N HIS A 322 -8.27 6.47 12.33
CA HIS A 322 -6.91 6.91 12.68
C HIS A 322 -5.89 6.72 11.55
N ASN A 323 -6.36 6.62 10.31
CA ASN A 323 -5.51 6.70 9.13
C ASN A 323 -5.68 8.08 8.51
N ASP A 324 -4.57 8.76 8.21
CA ASP A 324 -4.62 10.01 7.46
C ASP A 324 -4.61 9.76 5.97
N VAL A 325 -3.85 8.76 5.51
CA VAL A 325 -3.68 8.44 4.09
C VAL A 325 -3.89 6.96 3.83
N LEU A 326 -4.73 6.65 2.84
CA LEU A 326 -4.86 5.30 2.29
C LEU A 326 -4.21 5.23 0.91
N VAL A 327 -3.31 4.27 0.73
CA VAL A 327 -2.78 3.87 -0.58
C VAL A 327 -3.30 2.48 -0.91
N THR A 328 -4.16 2.39 -1.92
CA THR A 328 -4.85 1.15 -2.29
C THR A 328 -4.93 0.96 -3.81
N ASP A 329 -5.46 -0.19 -4.24
CA ASP A 329 -5.69 -0.48 -5.65
C ASP A 329 -7.17 -0.37 -6.02
N GLU A 330 -7.43 -0.26 -7.31
CA GLU A 330 -8.77 -0.06 -7.86
C GLU A 330 -9.74 -1.17 -7.44
N ALA A 331 -9.29 -2.43 -7.43
CA ALA A 331 -10.13 -3.56 -7.06
C ALA A 331 -10.58 -3.51 -5.59
N ALA A 332 -9.66 -3.21 -4.66
CA ALA A 332 -10.01 -3.00 -3.24
C ALA A 332 -10.90 -1.76 -3.05
N ALA A 333 -10.60 -0.67 -3.74
CA ALA A 333 -11.38 0.58 -3.65
C ALA A 333 -12.83 0.42 -4.14
N LEU A 334 -13.05 -0.31 -5.23
CA LEU A 334 -14.39 -0.64 -5.73
C LEU A 334 -15.17 -1.47 -4.71
N GLU A 335 -14.51 -2.44 -4.07
CA GLU A 335 -15.12 -3.25 -3.02
C GLU A 335 -15.50 -2.40 -1.80
N MET A 336 -14.63 -1.49 -1.37
CA MET A 336 -14.94 -0.52 -0.31
C MET A 336 -16.15 0.35 -0.65
N VAL A 337 -16.28 0.78 -1.91
CA VAL A 337 -17.44 1.55 -2.37
C VAL A 337 -18.72 0.73 -2.39
N ARG A 338 -18.66 -0.52 -2.84
CA ARG A 338 -19.81 -1.45 -2.79
C ARG A 338 -20.36 -1.56 -1.36
N LEU A 339 -19.48 -1.72 -0.38
CA LEU A 339 -19.86 -1.79 1.04
C LEU A 339 -20.51 -0.49 1.56
N LEU A 340 -20.04 0.67 1.11
CA LEU A 340 -20.65 1.97 1.45
C LEU A 340 -22.06 2.10 0.87
N GLU A 341 -22.26 1.63 -0.36
CA GLU A 341 -23.56 1.66 -1.04
C GLU A 341 -24.56 0.69 -0.38
N GLU A 342 -24.12 -0.50 -0.01
CA GLU A 342 -24.93 -1.48 0.72
C GLU A 342 -25.33 -0.99 2.11
N SER A 343 -24.44 -0.30 2.82
CA SER A 343 -24.73 0.32 4.12
C SER A 343 -25.74 1.49 4.02
N GLN A 344 -25.94 2.06 2.84
CA GLN A 344 -26.85 3.18 2.59
C GLN A 344 -28.19 2.76 2.00
N MET A 345 -28.35 1.49 1.60
CA MET A 345 -29.66 0.98 1.22
C MET A 345 -30.49 0.81 2.51
N PRO A 346 -31.66 1.49 2.64
CA PRO A 346 -32.53 1.25 3.79
C PRO A 346 -32.90 -0.23 3.80
N ASP A 347 -32.89 -0.85 4.98
CA ASP A 347 -33.37 -2.21 5.21
C ASP A 347 -34.64 -2.41 4.37
N LYS A 348 -34.54 -3.24 3.32
CA LYS A 348 -35.74 -3.75 2.67
C LYS A 348 -36.37 -4.67 3.70
N GLU A 349 -37.36 -4.14 4.41
CA GLU A 349 -38.32 -4.89 5.22
C GLU A 349 -38.63 -6.21 4.50
N LEU A 350 -38.30 -7.32 5.15
CA LEU A 350 -38.70 -8.67 4.80
C LEU A 350 -39.55 -9.23 5.94
#